data_AF-A0A351GJ51-F1
#
_entry.id   AF-A0A351GJ51-F1
#
_cell.length_a   1.000
_cell.length_b   1.000
_cell.length_c   1.000
_cell.angle_alpha   90.00
_cell.angle_beta   90.00
_cell.angle_gamma   90.00
#
_symmetry.space_group_name_H-M   'P 1'
#
loop_
_entity.id
_entity.type
_entity.pdbx_description
1 polymer ?
#
loop_
_entity_poly.entity_id
_entity_poly.type
_entity_poly.pdbx_seq_one_letter_code
_entity_poly.pdbx_strand_id
1 'polypeptide(L)'
;MNKTITLLLLLFFLAGCYYDNEEELYPTTNCDTSDMSYSSNILPILQNYGCLTCHSNANPQGSVDLEGYNDVTTWVNNEKLLKSIQHAPDASNMPKSQAKMAECDINKIEAWITNGAPNN
;
A
#
# COMPACT_ATOMS: atom_id res chain seq x y z
N MET A 1 9.09 -66.11 8.80
CA MET A 1 8.81 -65.25 9.97
C MET A 1 10.02 -64.37 10.19
N ASN A 2 10.16 -63.36 9.33
CA ASN A 2 11.32 -62.47 9.16
C ASN A 2 10.69 -61.27 8.43
N LYS A 3 10.83 -60.01 8.85
CA LYS A 3 12.05 -59.21 8.80
C LYS A 3 11.86 -58.00 9.74
N THR A 4 12.87 -57.77 10.57
CA THR A 4 13.25 -56.44 11.06
C THR A 4 13.33 -55.43 9.89
N ILE A 5 12.97 -54.16 10.11
CA ILE A 5 13.64 -52.94 9.65
C ILE A 5 12.75 -51.74 9.99
N THR A 6 13.22 -51.02 11.01
CA THR A 6 13.14 -49.58 11.27
C THR A 6 12.48 -48.71 10.19
N LEU A 7 11.46 -47.91 10.57
CA LEU A 7 11.29 -46.58 9.98
C LEU A 7 10.74 -45.59 11.01
N LEU A 8 11.69 -45.06 11.78
CA LEU A 8 11.66 -43.74 12.40
C LEU A 8 11.41 -42.70 11.29
N LEU A 9 10.18 -42.17 11.14
CA LEU A 9 9.97 -40.90 10.44
C LEU A 9 8.55 -40.37 10.69
N LEU A 10 8.38 -39.59 11.76
CA LEU A 10 7.30 -38.59 11.81
C LEU A 10 7.70 -37.40 12.70
N LEU A 11 8.93 -36.90 12.51
CA LEU A 11 9.27 -35.50 12.75
C LEU A 11 9.43 -34.87 11.37
N PHE A 12 8.46 -34.10 10.89
CA PHE A 12 8.67 -33.00 9.94
C PHE A 12 7.32 -32.29 9.67
N PHE A 13 6.85 -31.54 10.65
CA PHE A 13 5.90 -30.45 10.40
C PHE A 13 6.32 -29.23 11.22
N LEU A 14 7.55 -28.78 10.95
CA LEU A 14 7.86 -27.36 11.11
C LEU A 14 7.69 -26.77 9.71
N ALA A 15 6.45 -26.42 9.37
CA ALA A 15 6.21 -25.48 8.28
C ALA A 15 6.87 -24.18 8.73
N GLY A 16 8.04 -23.87 8.16
CA GLY A 16 8.68 -22.59 8.35
C GLY A 16 7.73 -21.52 7.84
N CYS A 17 7.34 -20.58 8.70
CA CYS A 17 6.84 -19.31 8.25
C CYS A 17 7.98 -18.67 7.45
N TYR A 18 7.88 -18.67 6.13
CA TYR A 18 8.74 -17.86 5.30
C TYR A 18 8.35 -16.41 5.60
N TYR A 19 9.27 -15.68 6.23
CA TYR A 19 9.14 -14.25 6.41
C TYR A 19 9.66 -13.63 5.12
N ASP A 20 8.75 -13.23 4.23
CA ASP A 20 9.12 -12.38 3.10
C ASP A 20 9.67 -11.08 3.68
N ASN A 21 10.96 -10.80 3.45
CA ASN A 21 11.53 -9.51 3.79
C ASN A 21 10.94 -8.50 2.81
N GLU A 22 10.07 -7.61 3.27
CA GLU A 22 9.36 -6.62 2.43
C GLU A 22 10.34 -5.81 1.54
N GLU A 23 11.58 -5.63 2.02
CA GLU A 23 12.66 -4.93 1.34
C GLU A 23 13.25 -5.70 0.13
N GLU A 24 13.15 -7.04 0.09
CA GLU A 24 13.54 -7.85 -1.08
C GLU A 24 12.46 -7.83 -2.17
N LEU A 25 11.18 -7.69 -1.80
CA LEU A 25 10.07 -7.64 -2.76
C LEU A 25 9.95 -6.25 -3.44
N TYR A 26 10.34 -5.19 -2.72
CA TYR A 26 10.27 -3.80 -3.19
C TYR A 26 11.64 -3.12 -3.05
N PRO A 27 12.58 -3.35 -3.99
CA PRO A 27 13.89 -2.73 -3.92
C PRO A 27 13.76 -1.20 -3.93
N THR A 28 14.29 -0.55 -2.90
CA THR A 28 14.41 0.91 -2.77
C THR A 28 15.47 1.43 -3.74
N THR A 29 15.15 1.36 -5.03
CA THR A 29 15.77 2.21 -6.03
C THR A 29 15.47 3.67 -5.67
N ASN A 30 16.45 4.56 -5.83
CA ASN A 30 16.36 5.99 -5.50
C ASN A 30 14.93 6.53 -5.63
N CYS A 31 14.31 6.87 -4.51
CA CYS A 31 12.96 7.38 -4.50
C CYS A 31 12.95 8.84 -4.97
N ASP A 32 12.65 9.05 -6.25
CA ASP A 32 12.49 10.39 -6.78
C ASP A 32 11.13 10.98 -6.37
N THR A 33 11.20 12.10 -5.66
CA THR A 33 10.06 12.89 -5.17
C THR A 33 10.03 14.30 -5.74
N SER A 34 10.86 14.59 -6.74
CA SER A 34 10.91 15.90 -7.41
C SER A 34 9.80 16.06 -8.44
N ASP A 35 9.26 17.28 -8.57
CA ASP A 35 8.30 17.67 -9.61
C ASP A 35 7.08 16.72 -9.77
N MET A 36 6.56 16.20 -8.64
CA MET A 36 5.39 15.31 -8.64
C MET A 36 4.13 16.03 -9.11
N SER A 37 3.34 15.38 -9.96
CA SER A 37 2.01 15.81 -10.43
C SER A 37 0.96 14.74 -10.20
N TYR A 38 -0.29 15.16 -10.00
CA TYR A 38 -1.42 14.24 -9.80
C TYR A 38 -1.52 13.24 -10.96
N SER A 39 -1.55 13.72 -12.20
CA SER A 39 -1.85 12.90 -13.36
C SER A 39 -0.72 11.91 -13.71
N SER A 40 0.54 12.34 -13.59
CA SER A 40 1.70 11.55 -13.99
C SER A 40 2.24 10.64 -12.88
N ASN A 41 2.08 11.00 -11.61
CA ASN A 41 2.74 10.29 -10.51
C ASN A 41 1.73 9.70 -9.53
N ILE A 42 0.74 10.47 -9.09
CA ILE A 42 -0.14 10.05 -7.98
C ILE A 42 -1.27 9.15 -8.43
N LEU A 43 -1.94 9.48 -9.54
CA LEU A 43 -3.01 8.65 -10.08
C LEU A 43 -2.52 7.22 -10.38
N PRO A 44 -1.34 6.99 -11.00
CA PRO A 44 -0.79 5.65 -11.14
C PRO A 44 -0.56 4.94 -9.80
N ILE A 45 -0.10 5.62 -8.75
CA ILE A 45 0.06 5.02 -7.42
C ILE A 45 -1.31 4.59 -6.86
N LEU A 46 -2.32 5.46 -6.91
CA LEU A 46 -3.68 5.14 -6.46
C LEU A 46 -4.27 3.94 -7.22
N GLN A 47 -3.97 3.81 -8.50
CA GLN A 47 -4.38 2.66 -9.32
C GLN A 47 -3.62 1.40 -8.95
N ASN A 48 -2.29 1.48 -8.77
CA ASN A 48 -1.42 0.34 -8.46
C ASN A 48 -1.75 -0.32 -7.12
N TYR A 49 -2.11 0.49 -6.11
CA TYR A 49 -2.56 -0.03 -4.81
C TYR A 49 -4.07 -0.32 -4.76
N GLY A 50 -4.76 -0.25 -5.90
CA GLY A 50 -6.17 -0.62 -6.02
C GLY A 50 -7.12 0.30 -5.27
N CYS A 51 -6.71 1.53 -4.93
CA CYS A 51 -7.53 2.48 -4.16
C CYS A 51 -8.89 2.71 -4.82
N LEU A 52 -8.91 2.84 -6.15
CA LEU A 52 -10.13 3.12 -6.93
C LEU A 52 -11.09 1.93 -7.01
N THR A 53 -10.69 0.74 -6.56
CA THR A 53 -11.59 -0.43 -6.48
C THR A 53 -12.68 -0.21 -5.43
N CYS A 54 -12.33 0.46 -4.32
CA CYS A 54 -13.21 0.71 -3.18
C CYS A 54 -13.45 2.18 -2.88
N HIS A 55 -12.71 3.08 -3.53
CA HIS A 55 -12.80 4.54 -3.34
C HIS A 55 -12.89 5.24 -4.70
N SER A 56 -13.90 4.88 -5.48
CA SER A 56 -14.24 5.51 -6.76
C SER A 56 -15.62 6.14 -6.71
N ASN A 57 -15.95 6.97 -7.72
CA ASN A 57 -17.27 7.57 -7.85
C ASN A 57 -18.37 6.50 -7.90
N ALA A 58 -18.08 5.36 -8.54
CA ALA A 58 -19.00 4.24 -8.65
C ALA A 58 -19.10 3.37 -7.39
N ASN A 59 -18.08 3.37 -6.53
CA ASN A 59 -18.04 2.57 -5.30
C ASN A 59 -17.28 3.33 -4.19
N PRO A 60 -17.91 4.33 -3.54
CA PRO A 60 -17.23 5.15 -2.53
C PRO A 60 -17.37 4.55 -1.12
N GLN A 61 -16.68 3.44 -0.85
CA GLN A 61 -16.75 2.80 0.46
C GLN A 61 -16.27 3.76 1.56
N GLY A 62 -16.97 3.75 2.71
CA GLY A 62 -16.71 4.70 3.78
C GLY A 62 -17.05 6.15 3.42
N SER A 63 -17.83 6.38 2.36
CA SER A 63 -18.10 7.71 1.79
C SER A 63 -16.82 8.44 1.37
N VAL A 64 -15.81 7.68 0.92
CA VAL A 64 -14.54 8.19 0.42
C VAL A 64 -14.45 7.92 -1.07
N ASP A 65 -14.20 8.99 -1.83
CA ASP A 65 -13.96 8.95 -3.27
C ASP A 65 -12.61 9.58 -3.59
N LEU A 66 -11.79 8.84 -4.35
CA LEU A 66 -10.45 9.22 -4.78
C LEU A 66 -10.33 9.22 -6.31
N GLU A 67 -11.44 9.07 -7.04
CA GLU A 67 -11.45 9.06 -8.50
C GLU A 67 -11.55 10.47 -9.06
N GLY A 68 -10.40 11.08 -9.34
CA GLY A 68 -10.29 12.42 -9.91
C GLY A 68 -9.59 13.39 -8.97
N TYR A 69 -8.97 14.40 -9.56
CA TYR A 69 -8.14 15.37 -8.82
C TYR A 69 -8.93 16.13 -7.75
N ASN A 70 -10.14 16.59 -8.08
CA ASN A 70 -10.97 17.37 -7.17
C ASN A 70 -11.40 16.54 -5.94
N ASP A 71 -11.70 15.26 -6.14
CA ASP A 71 -12.14 14.38 -5.06
C ASP A 71 -10.96 14.00 -4.16
N VAL A 72 -9.81 13.63 -4.75
CA VAL A 72 -8.59 13.33 -3.98
C VAL A 72 -8.16 14.53 -3.13
N THR A 73 -8.18 15.74 -3.68
CA THR A 73 -7.74 16.94 -2.95
C THR A 73 -8.61 17.25 -1.73
N THR A 74 -9.88 16.83 -1.72
CA THR A 74 -10.72 16.93 -0.51
C THR A 74 -10.14 16.12 0.66
N TRP A 75 -9.57 14.95 0.39
CA TRP A 75 -8.96 14.06 1.39
C TRP A 75 -7.50 14.41 1.73
N VAL A 76 -6.83 15.12 0.82
CA VAL A 76 -5.57 15.81 1.11
C VAL A 76 -5.80 16.94 2.11
N ASN A 77 -6.77 17.82 1.84
CA ASN A 77 -7.06 19.01 2.65
C ASN A 77 -7.52 18.69 4.07
N ASN A 78 -8.11 17.51 4.29
CA ASN A 78 -8.51 17.04 5.62
C ASN A 78 -7.52 16.03 6.23
N GLU A 79 -6.34 15.86 5.62
CA GLU A 79 -5.23 15.01 6.04
C GLU A 79 -5.52 13.50 6.08
N LYS A 80 -6.74 13.06 5.77
CA LYS A 80 -7.13 11.66 5.92
C LYS A 80 -6.43 10.74 4.95
N LEU A 81 -6.15 11.20 3.73
CA LEU A 81 -5.45 10.37 2.74
C LEU A 81 -4.09 9.94 3.28
N LEU A 82 -3.25 10.90 3.69
CA LEU A 82 -1.89 10.63 4.16
C LEU A 82 -1.89 9.79 5.44
N LYS A 83 -2.74 10.14 6.42
CA LYS A 83 -2.86 9.38 7.67
C LYS A 83 -3.28 7.93 7.44
N SER A 84 -4.18 7.68 6.47
CA SER A 84 -4.67 6.33 6.17
C SER A 84 -3.61 5.46 5.52
N ILE A 85 -2.82 5.99 4.57
CA ILE A 85 -1.75 5.24 3.89
C ILE A 85 -0.49 5.07 4.75
N GLN A 86 -0.26 5.99 5.71
CA GLN A 86 0.80 5.88 6.71
C GLN A 86 0.46 4.93 7.87
N HIS A 87 -0.77 4.42 7.94
CA HIS A 87 -1.30 3.64 9.05
C HIS A 87 -1.20 4.39 10.40
N ALA A 88 -1.60 5.66 10.43
CA ALA A 88 -1.59 6.47 11.64
C ALA A 88 -2.57 5.92 12.71
N PRO A 89 -2.27 6.05 14.01
CA PRO A 89 -3.06 5.44 15.10
C PRO A 89 -4.55 5.83 15.16
N ASP A 90 -4.93 6.98 14.59
CA ASP A 90 -6.28 7.54 14.58
C ASP A 90 -6.97 7.45 13.20
N ALA A 91 -6.36 6.73 12.24
CA ALA A 91 -6.87 6.57 10.89
C ALA A 91 -7.47 5.17 10.65
N SER A 92 -8.31 5.06 9.61
CA SER A 92 -8.60 3.74 9.04
C SER A 92 -7.46 3.36 8.11
N ASN A 93 -6.58 2.47 8.57
CA ASN A 93 -5.44 1.97 7.78
C ASN A 93 -5.87 1.46 6.40
N MET A 94 -5.15 1.93 5.38
CA MET A 94 -5.33 1.55 3.98
C MET A 94 -3.98 1.16 3.35
N PRO A 95 -3.93 0.11 2.50
CA PRO A 95 -5.08 -0.67 2.02
C PRO A 95 -5.70 -1.56 3.10
N LYS A 96 -7.03 -1.69 3.08
CA LYS A 96 -7.78 -2.25 4.22
C LYS A 96 -7.39 -3.71 4.46
N SER A 97 -6.93 -4.02 5.68
CA SER A 97 -6.52 -5.38 6.07
C SER A 97 -5.45 -5.97 5.14
N GLN A 98 -4.60 -5.12 4.57
CA GLN A 98 -3.43 -5.49 3.77
C GLN A 98 -2.17 -4.90 4.39
N ALA A 99 -1.01 -5.27 3.85
CA ALA A 99 0.26 -4.64 4.19
C ALA A 99 0.24 -3.14 3.84
N LYS A 100 1.05 -2.36 4.56
CA LYS A 100 1.26 -0.93 4.28
C LYS A 100 1.86 -0.79 2.88
N MET A 101 1.56 0.32 2.21
CA MET A 101 2.19 0.68 0.93
C MET A 101 3.72 0.78 1.09
N ALA A 102 4.45 0.59 -0.01
CA ALA A 102 5.89 0.78 -0.02
C ALA A 102 6.24 2.24 0.36
N GLU A 103 7.30 2.40 1.15
CA GLU A 103 7.65 3.69 1.72
C GLU A 103 7.92 4.76 0.64
N CYS A 104 8.51 4.38 -0.49
CA CYS A 104 8.75 5.33 -1.58
C CYS A 104 7.44 5.88 -2.20
N ASP A 105 6.41 5.05 -2.34
CA ASP A 105 5.14 5.52 -2.91
C ASP A 105 4.38 6.42 -1.93
N ILE A 106 4.48 6.13 -0.63
CA ILE A 106 4.00 7.05 0.43
C ILE A 106 4.75 8.37 0.35
N ASN A 107 6.09 8.35 0.24
CA ASN A 107 6.91 9.57 0.16
C ASN A 107 6.61 10.41 -1.09
N LYS A 108 6.28 9.79 -2.22
CA LYS A 108 5.84 10.51 -3.43
C LYS A 108 4.51 11.22 -3.20
N ILE A 109 3.53 10.56 -2.57
CA ILE A 109 2.25 11.17 -2.23
C ILE A 109 2.47 12.31 -1.22
N GLU A 110 3.28 12.10 -0.19
CA GLU A 110 3.61 13.13 0.80
C GLU A 110 4.27 14.35 0.15
N ALA A 111 5.31 14.14 -0.67
CA ALA A 111 5.98 15.23 -1.38
C ALA A 111 5.05 16.00 -2.30
N TRP A 112 4.18 15.30 -3.03
CA TRP A 112 3.13 15.94 -3.85
C TRP A 112 2.19 16.80 -3.01
N ILE A 113 1.71 16.28 -1.87
CA ILE A 113 0.86 17.03 -0.92
C ILE A 113 1.60 18.26 -0.40
N THR A 114 2.85 18.11 0.07
CA THR A 114 3.67 19.21 0.59
C THR A 114 3.91 20.31 -0.45
N ASN A 115 4.02 19.94 -1.73
CA ASN A 115 4.18 20.88 -2.84
C ASN A 115 2.86 21.53 -3.30
N GLY A 116 1.77 21.38 -2.53
CA GLY A 116 0.48 21.99 -2.84
C GLY A 116 -0.39 21.15 -3.78
N ALA A 117 -0.11 19.85 -3.89
CA ALA A 117 -0.85 18.89 -4.69
C ALA A 117 -1.05 19.32 -6.15
N PRO A 118 0.00 19.70 -6.91
CA PRO A 118 -0.17 20.20 -8.28
C PRO A 118 -0.76 19.15 -9.23
N ASN A 119 -1.52 19.64 -10.22
CA ASN A 119 -2.03 18.87 -11.35
C ASN A 119 -1.69 19.62 -12.64
N ASN A 120 -0.41 19.57 -13.00
CA ASN A 120 0.21 20.24 -14.14
C ASN A 120 0.69 19.24 -15.19
#